data_AF-A0ABD4KU76-F1
#
_entry.id   AF-A0ABD4KU76-F1
#
_cell.length_a   1.000
_cell.length_b   1.000
_cell.length_c   1.000
_cell.angle_alpha   90.00
_cell.angle_beta   90.00
_cell.angle_gamma   90.00
#
_symmetry.space_group_name_H-M   'P 1'
#
loop_
_entity.id
_entity.type
_entity.pdbx_description
1 polymer ?
#
loop_
_entity_poly.entity_id
_entity_poly.type
_entity_poly.pdbx_seq_one_letter_code
_entity_poly.pdbx_strand_id
1 'polypeptide(L)'
;MNAALYEDQMRVTSIPYCTSKLVIFSGVPLAKDSYITNSGKYYVTIKADPDSIPVLPTLGQHWSVKGARQIENMEVGDYVMQQHTYESP
;
A
#
# COMPACT_ATOMS: atom_id res chain seq x y z
N MET A 1 -4.15 -23.23 1.94
CA MET A 1 -5.03 -22.06 1.70
C MET A 1 -4.47 -21.33 0.50
N ASN A 2 -5.21 -21.27 -0.62
CA ASN A 2 -4.81 -20.47 -1.77
C ASN A 2 -5.04 -19.00 -1.40
N ALA A 3 -3.99 -18.30 -0.97
CA ALA A 3 -4.08 -16.86 -0.79
C ALA A 3 -4.36 -16.24 -2.17
N ALA A 4 -5.48 -15.53 -2.30
CA ALA A 4 -5.75 -14.76 -3.50
C ALA A 4 -4.62 -13.71 -3.65
N LEU A 5 -3.97 -13.70 -4.82
CA LEU A 5 -2.96 -12.71 -5.15
C LEU A 5 -3.67 -11.48 -5.70
N TYR A 6 -3.41 -10.33 -5.10
CA TYR A 6 -3.93 -9.03 -5.52
C TYR A 6 -2.80 -8.22 -6.15
N GLU A 7 -3.17 -7.26 -6.98
CA GLU A 7 -2.25 -6.30 -7.57
C GLU A 7 -2.80 -4.89 -7.35
N ASP A 8 -1.96 -3.97 -6.89
CA ASP A 8 -2.28 -2.56 -6.72
C ASP A 8 -1.16 -1.71 -7.33
N GLN A 9 -1.55 -0.62 -8.00
CA GLN A 9 -0.63 0.42 -8.45
C GLN A 9 -0.84 1.66 -7.59
N MET A 10 0.23 2.24 -7.05
CA MET A 10 0.15 3.37 -6.13
C MET A 10 1.20 4.43 -6.41
N ARG A 11 0.90 5.67 -6.02
CA ARG A 11 1.88 6.75 -5.88
C ARG A 11 2.26 6.87 -4.42
N VAL A 12 3.55 6.76 -4.11
CA VAL A 12 4.07 6.92 -2.75
C VAL A 12 3.79 8.34 -2.24
N THR A 13 3.17 8.45 -1.08
CA THR A 13 2.86 9.73 -0.43
C THR A 13 3.45 9.83 0.98
N SER A 14 3.86 8.70 1.57
CA SER A 14 4.47 8.68 2.90
C SER A 14 5.47 7.53 3.04
N ILE A 15 6.57 7.76 3.75
CA ILE A 15 7.57 6.75 4.10
C ILE A 15 7.84 6.91 5.60
N PRO A 16 6.94 6.45 6.47
CA PRO A 16 7.06 6.66 7.92
C PRO A 16 8.23 5.92 8.54
N TYR A 17 8.75 4.87 7.90
CA TYR A 17 9.84 4.07 8.44
C TYR A 17 10.78 3.60 7.34
N CYS A 18 12.08 3.82 7.53
CA CYS A 18 13.14 3.35 6.63
C CYS A 18 14.38 3.01 7.46
N THR A 19 14.65 1.72 7.62
CA THR A 19 15.85 1.18 8.28
C THR A 19 16.47 0.12 7.39
N SER A 20 17.62 -0.44 7.79
CA SER A 20 18.32 -1.48 7.01
C SER A 20 17.60 -2.83 6.94
N LYS A 21 16.55 -3.08 7.72
CA LYS A 21 15.83 -4.37 7.75
C LYS A 21 14.34 -4.27 7.42
N LEU A 22 13.83 -3.05 7.41
CA LEU A 22 12.41 -2.81 7.20
C LEU A 22 12.21 -1.41 6.65
N VAL A 23 11.47 -1.33 5.56
CA VAL A 23 10.88 -0.12 5.03
C VAL A 23 9.36 -0.26 5.05
N ILE A 24 8.71 0.79 5.57
CA ILE A 24 7.26 0.93 5.53
C ILE A 24 6.96 2.18 4.74
N PHE A 25 6.21 2.04 3.66
CA PHE A 25 5.80 3.15 2.84
C PHE A 25 4.36 2.97 2.38
N SER A 26 3.67 4.09 2.21
CA SER A 26 2.26 4.14 1.88
C SER A 26 2.00 5.09 0.72
N GLY A 27 0.92 4.82 0.00
CA GLY A 27 0.54 5.59 -1.17
C GLY A 27 -0.93 5.51 -1.49
N VAL A 28 -1.33 6.40 -2.39
CA VAL A 28 -2.69 6.42 -2.94
C VAL A 28 -2.74 5.60 -4.23
N PRO A 29 -3.81 4.83 -4.46
CA PRO A 29 -3.94 4.03 -5.68
C PRO A 29 -4.03 4.91 -6.93
N LEU A 30 -3.49 4.42 -8.04
CA LEU A 30 -3.46 5.08 -9.36
C LEU A 30 -4.60 4.62 -10.28
N ALA A 31 -5.23 3.49 -9.98
CA ALA A 31 -6.24 2.90 -10.85
C ALA A 31 -7.43 3.87 -11.01
N LYS A 32 -7.79 4.11 -12.28
CA LYS A 32 -8.95 4.92 -12.65
C LYS A 32 -10.20 4.29 -12.03
N ASP A 33 -11.03 5.10 -11.39
CA ASP A 33 -12.26 4.71 -10.70
C ASP A 33 -12.08 3.93 -9.36
N SER A 34 -10.85 3.69 -8.87
CA SER A 34 -10.61 3.12 -7.53
C SER A 34 -10.93 4.10 -6.39
N TYR A 35 -11.14 5.37 -6.72
CA TYR A 35 -11.75 6.38 -5.86
C TYR A 35 -13.25 6.13 -5.60
N ILE A 36 -13.90 5.26 -6.40
CA ILE A 36 -15.35 4.99 -6.34
C ILE A 36 -15.60 3.48 -6.18
N THR A 37 -15.04 2.88 -5.14
CA THR A 37 -15.60 1.65 -4.57
C THR A 37 -16.43 2.01 -3.35
N ASN A 38 -17.74 2.17 -3.54
CA ASN A 38 -18.79 2.19 -2.50
C ASN A 38 -18.41 2.85 -1.15
N SER A 39 -18.11 4.16 -1.15
CA SER A 39 -18.04 5.08 0.01
C SER A 39 -16.70 5.26 0.76
N GLY A 40 -15.61 4.59 0.40
CA GLY A 40 -14.30 4.75 1.07
C GLY A 40 -13.14 4.99 0.11
N LYS A 41 -12.28 5.98 0.43
CA LYS A 41 -10.93 6.09 -0.16
C LYS A 41 -10.05 5.03 0.52
N TYR A 42 -9.34 4.20 -0.25
CA TYR A 42 -8.33 3.30 0.31
C TYR A 42 -6.92 3.82 0.04
N TYR A 43 -5.98 3.40 0.87
CA TYR A 43 -4.55 3.60 0.65
C TYR A 43 -3.81 2.27 0.79
N VAL A 44 -2.67 2.18 0.12
CA VAL A 44 -1.84 0.99 0.10
C VAL A 44 -0.65 1.23 1.02
N THR A 45 -0.32 0.24 1.84
CA THR A 45 0.86 0.20 2.69
C THR A 45 1.68 -1.03 2.34
N ILE A 46 2.97 -0.83 2.11
CA ILE A 46 3.92 -1.90 1.82
C ILE A 46 4.91 -1.95 2.97
N LYS A 47 5.09 -3.15 3.53
CA LYS A 47 6.14 -3.47 4.50
C LYS A 47 7.05 -4.50 3.86
N ALA A 48 8.31 -4.15 3.66
CA ALA A 48 9.27 -5.03 3.00
C ALA A 48 10.67 -4.85 3.59
N ASP A 49 11.52 -5.84 3.35
CA ASP A 49 12.96 -5.69 3.54
C ASP A 49 13.48 -4.75 2.43
N PRO A 50 14.25 -3.69 2.76
CA PRO A 50 14.86 -2.83 1.76
C PRO A 50 15.70 -3.57 0.71
N ASP A 51 16.31 -4.70 1.07
CA ASP A 51 17.12 -5.51 0.15
C ASP A 51 16.26 -6.43 -0.73
N SER A 52 14.98 -6.61 -0.41
CA SER A 52 14.05 -7.43 -1.20
C SER A 52 13.27 -6.64 -2.26
N ILE A 53 13.45 -5.32 -2.31
CA ILE A 53 12.74 -4.43 -3.25
C ILE A 53 13.70 -3.87 -4.30
N PRO A 54 13.23 -3.59 -5.54
CA PRO A 54 14.11 -3.19 -6.64
C PRO A 54 14.78 -1.82 -6.43
N VAL A 55 14.20 -0.98 -5.58
CA VAL A 55 14.69 0.37 -5.27
C VAL A 55 14.07 0.85 -3.96
N LEU A 56 14.77 1.68 -3.19
CA LEU A 56 14.18 2.32 -2.02
C LEU A 56 13.03 3.26 -2.43
N PRO A 57 11.91 3.29 -1.67
CA PRO A 57 10.78 4.14 -2.00
C PRO A 57 11.15 5.62 -1.87
N THR A 58 10.60 6.44 -2.76
CA THR A 58 10.71 7.90 -2.73
C THR A 58 9.34 8.56 -2.90
N LEU A 59 9.12 9.73 -2.31
CA LEU A 59 7.85 10.44 -2.43
C LEU A 59 7.54 10.77 -3.90
N GLY A 60 6.30 10.52 -4.33
CA GLY A 60 5.86 10.72 -5.70
C GLY A 60 6.22 9.58 -6.66
N GLN A 61 7.06 8.63 -6.26
CA GLN A 61 7.37 7.45 -7.07
C GLN A 61 6.13 6.58 -7.26
N HIS A 62 6.01 5.97 -8.45
CA HIS A 62 4.98 4.99 -8.73
C HIS A 62 5.48 3.58 -8.45
N TRP A 63 4.62 2.77 -7.84
CA TRP A 63 4.89 1.38 -7.49
C TRP A 63 3.75 0.49 -7.98
N SER A 64 4.11 -0.68 -8.50
CA SER A 64 3.18 -1.81 -8.64
C SER A 64 3.56 -2.85 -7.61
N VAL A 65 2.58 -3.32 -6.84
CA VAL A 65 2.76 -4.37 -5.84
C VAL A 65 1.80 -5.51 -6.14
N LYS A 66 2.31 -6.73 -6.04
CA LYS A 66 1.52 -7.94 -6.21
C LYS A 66 1.79 -8.88 -5.04
N GLY A 67 0.74 -9.39 -4.41
CA GLY A 67 0.91 -10.27 -3.26
C GLY A 67 -0.39 -10.55 -2.52
N ALA A 68 -0.27 -11.26 -1.40
CA ALA A 68 -1.36 -11.34 -0.44
C ALA A 68 -1.53 -9.95 0.22
N ARG A 69 -2.77 -9.50 0.35
CA ARG A 69 -3.09 -8.25 1.06
C ARG A 69 -3.99 -8.51 2.26
N GLN A 70 -3.73 -7.78 3.33
CA GLN A 70 -4.64 -7.64 4.45
C GLN A 70 -5.41 -6.32 4.29
N ILE A 71 -6.74 -6.37 4.47
CA ILE A 71 -7.59 -5.18 4.39
C ILE A 71 -8.10 -4.87 5.79
N GLU A 72 -7.84 -3.65 6.24
CA GLU A 72 -8.32 -3.14 7.53
C GLU A 72 -9.12 -1.86 7.30
N ASN A 73 -10.21 -1.67 8.04
CA ASN A 73 -10.95 -0.42 8.07
C ASN A 73 -10.31 0.50 9.11
N MET A 74 -9.96 1.71 8.70
CA MET A 74 -9.32 2.73 9.52
C MET A 74 -10.26 3.93 9.65
N GLU A 75 -10.55 4.32 10.88
CA GLU A 75 -11.30 5.56 11.17
C GLU A 75 -10.35 6.76 11.02
N VAL A 76 -10.63 7.64 10.06
CA VAL A 76 -9.85 8.85 9.77
C VAL A 76 -10.78 10.05 9.87
N GLY A 77 -10.83 10.65 11.07
CA GLY A 77 -11.80 11.69 11.38
C GLY A 77 -13.23 11.13 11.30
N ASP A 78 -14.08 11.75 10.49
CA ASP A 78 -15.48 11.33 10.28
C ASP A 78 -15.64 10.31 9.13
N TYR A 79 -14.53 9.82 8.54
CA TYR A 79 -14.54 8.90 7.40
C TYR A 79 -13.93 7.55 7.76
N VAL A 80 -14.45 6.49 7.13
CA VAL A 80 -13.82 5.16 7.15
C VAL A 80 -13.01 4.98 5.86
N MET A 81 -11.72 4.73 6.01
CA MET A 81 -10.80 4.41 4.92
C MET A 81 -10.41 2.93 4.99
N GLN A 82 -10.05 2.34 3.84
CA GLN A 82 -9.48 1.00 3.83
C GLN A 82 -7.96 1.08 3.69
N GLN A 83 -7.25 0.35 4.56
CA GLN A 83 -5.82 0.13 4.43
C GLN A 83 -5.57 -1.23 3.79
N HIS A 84 -4.91 -1.24 2.64
CA HIS A 84 -4.42 -2.47 2.00
C HIS A 84 -2.95 -2.67 2.36
N THR A 85 -2.66 -3.62 3.23
CA THR A 85 -1.29 -3.92 3.67
C THR A 85 -0.74 -5.12 2.90
N TYR A 86 0.40 -4.91 2.24
CA TYR A 86 1.23 -5.96 1.64
C TYR A 86 2.47 -6.15 2.50
N GLU A 87 2.69 -7.36 3.02
CA GLU A 87 3.87 -7.72 3.81
C GLU A 87 4.73 -8.70 3.03
N SER A 88 6.00 -8.34 2.83
CA SER A 88 6.96 -9.09 2.02
C SER A 88 6.38 -9.60 0.69
N PRO A 89 5.84 -8.68 -0.16
CA PRO A 89 5.26 -9.03 -1.46
C PRO A 89 6.29 -9.55 -2.46
#